data_AF-A0A524NIY0-F1
#
_entry.id   AF-A0A524NIY0-F1
#
_cell.length_a   1.000
_cell.length_b   1.000
_cell.length_c   1.000
_cell.angle_alpha   90.00
_cell.angle_beta   90.00
_cell.angle_gamma   90.00
#
_symmetry.space_group_name_H-M   'P 1'
#
loop_
_entity.id
_entity.type
_entity.pdbx_description
1 polymer ?
#
loop_
_entity_poly.entity_id
_entity_poly.type
_entity_poly.pdbx_seq_one_letter_code
_entity_poly.pdbx_strand_id
1 'polypeptide(L)'
;MLSFDFMHFTMARIGTVDTYVVFFSLLSQLFFLFYFMNVVKIGFKKSSVVPLFLAVVFFALGFSTKWFILYSALGLLALLVAVRFKDLTKLKASLSDKYVAFFNYPALLLVGFIGVVVLIYFLSYIPDMLAGDSFPTIVRLQFSIYSFHSSLTATDSFSSAWWTWPFMVNPVGNGPRWFDISYLPNNVVSTISVFGNPAVWWVGFALMLVLTERALHGKELVKNLLSRLSKSSVGNRMSIRAGGWDIPAIFITVVFLFSWLPYVFISRVTYIYHFYLSVPLLCLAITYVINKYWNKRIGKVAAISIFAAAVAMFVLFYPVISGAPTSTSYIHNLKWFPSWFFAP
;
A
#
# COMPACT_ATOMS: atom_id res chain seq x y z
N MET A 1 6.30 2.47 -15.10
CA MET A 1 6.97 2.81 -13.83
C MET A 1 7.16 1.57 -12.97
N LEU A 2 6.09 0.87 -12.56
CA LEU A 2 6.19 -0.36 -11.74
C LEU A 2 7.12 -1.43 -12.34
N SER A 3 7.13 -1.61 -13.67
CA SER A 3 8.03 -2.55 -14.36
C SER A 3 9.53 -2.27 -14.17
N PHE A 4 9.90 -1.02 -13.89
CA PHE A 4 11.28 -0.60 -13.63
C PHE A 4 11.53 -0.33 -12.14
N ASP A 5 10.60 -0.68 -11.26
CA ASP A 5 10.83 -0.65 -9.83
C ASP A 5 11.71 -1.84 -9.40
N PHE A 6 12.69 -1.56 -8.56
CA PHE A 6 13.69 -2.53 -8.14
C PHE A 6 13.07 -3.64 -7.29
N MET A 7 12.26 -3.27 -6.29
CA MET A 7 11.62 -4.21 -5.38
C MET A 7 10.67 -5.12 -6.14
N HIS A 8 9.83 -4.54 -7.01
CA HIS A 8 8.91 -5.33 -7.83
C HIS A 8 9.66 -6.36 -8.69
N PHE A 9 10.72 -5.93 -9.37
CA PHE A 9 11.55 -6.82 -10.19
C PHE A 9 12.21 -7.92 -9.37
N THR A 10 12.91 -7.57 -8.29
CA THR A 10 13.61 -8.54 -7.44
C THR A 10 12.64 -9.54 -6.83
N MET A 11 11.56 -9.07 -6.19
CA MET A 11 10.58 -9.91 -5.49
C MET A 11 9.86 -10.88 -6.44
N ALA A 12 9.57 -10.46 -7.67
CA ALA A 12 8.99 -11.31 -8.70
C ALA A 12 9.99 -12.34 -9.23
N ARG A 13 11.25 -11.94 -9.47
CA ARG A 13 12.30 -12.82 -10.00
C ARG A 13 12.67 -13.96 -9.06
N ILE A 14 12.70 -13.71 -7.76
CA ILE A 14 12.98 -14.75 -6.76
C ILE A 14 11.72 -15.53 -6.32
N GLY A 15 10.56 -15.26 -6.93
CA GLY A 15 9.34 -16.05 -6.69
C GLY A 15 8.72 -15.87 -5.30
N THR A 16 8.88 -14.71 -4.66
CA THR A 16 8.32 -14.49 -3.32
C THR A 16 6.80 -14.42 -3.30
N VAL A 17 6.21 -14.95 -2.24
CA VAL A 17 4.75 -14.93 -2.03
C VAL A 17 4.17 -13.52 -1.98
N ASP A 18 4.95 -12.52 -1.55
CA ASP A 18 4.55 -11.12 -1.50
C ASP A 18 4.14 -10.55 -2.88
N THR A 19 4.71 -11.06 -3.98
CA THR A 19 4.32 -10.64 -5.34
C THR A 19 2.86 -10.99 -5.65
N TYR A 20 2.40 -12.18 -5.23
CA TYR A 20 0.99 -12.56 -5.38
C TYR A 20 0.07 -11.71 -4.51
N VAL A 21 0.52 -11.34 -3.30
CA VAL A 21 -0.26 -10.45 -2.42
C VAL A 21 -0.45 -9.08 -3.06
N VAL A 22 0.60 -8.51 -3.66
CA VAL A 22 0.51 -7.23 -4.39
C VAL A 22 -0.46 -7.35 -5.56
N PHE A 23 -0.37 -8.43 -6.35
CA PHE A 23 -1.27 -8.68 -7.47
C PHE A 23 -2.75 -8.75 -7.04
N PHE A 24 -3.06 -9.59 -6.06
CA PHE A 24 -4.42 -9.74 -5.55
C PHE A 24 -4.94 -8.48 -4.87
N SER A 25 -4.08 -7.73 -4.15
CA SER A 25 -4.45 -6.44 -3.57
C SER A 25 -4.80 -5.42 -4.65
N LEU A 26 -4.05 -5.36 -5.76
CA LEU A 26 -4.36 -4.45 -6.87
C LEU A 26 -5.70 -4.78 -7.54
N LEU A 27 -6.00 -6.06 -7.76
CA LEU A 27 -7.30 -6.48 -8.29
C LEU A 27 -8.43 -6.14 -7.32
N SER A 28 -8.24 -6.41 -6.03
CA SER A 28 -9.20 -6.05 -4.99
C SER A 28 -9.49 -4.54 -5.00
N GLN A 29 -8.44 -3.72 -5.00
CA GLN A 29 -8.53 -2.26 -5.06
C GLN A 29 -9.21 -1.77 -6.35
N LEU A 30 -8.93 -2.37 -7.51
CA LEU A 30 -9.54 -2.02 -8.80
C LEU A 30 -11.05 -2.26 -8.82
N PHE A 31 -11.48 -3.47 -8.47
CA PHE A 31 -12.90 -3.81 -8.44
C PHE A 31 -13.65 -3.03 -7.37
N PHE A 32 -13.00 -2.79 -6.23
CA PHE A 32 -13.54 -1.91 -5.21
C PHE A 32 -13.71 -0.48 -5.74
N LEU A 33 -12.71 0.06 -6.47
CA LEU A 33 -12.79 1.41 -7.03
C LEU A 33 -14.00 1.54 -7.98
N PHE A 34 -14.26 0.54 -8.82
CA PHE A 34 -15.47 0.53 -9.67
C PHE A 34 -16.75 0.56 -8.84
N TYR A 35 -16.85 -0.25 -7.79
CA TYR A 35 -17.98 -0.21 -6.88
C TYR A 35 -18.12 1.16 -6.21
N PHE A 36 -17.03 1.67 -5.64
CA PHE A 36 -16.97 2.91 -4.88
C PHE A 36 -17.38 4.12 -5.72
N MET A 37 -16.87 4.22 -6.96
CA MET A 37 -17.25 5.30 -7.88
C MET A 37 -18.75 5.26 -8.23
N ASN A 38 -19.32 4.06 -8.40
CA ASN A 38 -20.77 3.91 -8.60
C ASN A 38 -21.55 4.34 -7.36
N VAL A 39 -21.13 3.92 -6.16
CA VAL A 39 -21.78 4.32 -4.91
C VAL A 39 -21.78 5.84 -4.74
N VAL A 40 -20.65 6.50 -5.03
CA VAL A 40 -20.57 7.96 -4.91
C VAL A 40 -21.46 8.67 -5.96
N LYS A 41 -21.62 8.09 -7.15
CA LYS A 41 -22.40 8.70 -8.25
C LYS A 41 -23.91 8.49 -8.12
N ILE A 42 -24.34 7.26 -7.83
CA ILE A 42 -25.76 6.85 -7.89
C ILE A 42 -26.31 6.30 -6.56
N GLY A 43 -25.48 6.21 -5.52
CA GLY A 43 -25.84 5.73 -4.20
C GLY A 43 -25.76 4.21 -4.03
N PHE A 44 -25.70 3.75 -2.77
CA PHE A 44 -25.56 2.33 -2.42
C PHE A 44 -26.65 1.43 -3.03
N LYS A 45 -27.92 1.83 -2.93
CA LYS A 45 -29.07 1.01 -3.37
C LYS A 45 -29.10 0.73 -4.87
N LYS A 46 -28.61 1.66 -5.69
CA LYS A 46 -28.60 1.54 -7.17
C LYS A 46 -27.31 0.93 -7.70
N SER A 47 -26.28 0.82 -6.87
CA SER A 47 -24.97 0.33 -7.29
C SER A 47 -24.96 -1.20 -7.34
N SER A 48 -24.50 -1.76 -8.46
CA SER A 48 -24.28 -3.21 -8.57
C SER A 48 -23.25 -3.67 -7.54
N VAL A 49 -23.54 -4.77 -6.85
CA VAL A 49 -22.66 -5.36 -5.83
C VAL A 49 -21.58 -6.27 -6.41
N VAL A 50 -21.66 -6.61 -7.71
CA VAL A 50 -20.73 -7.53 -8.37
C VAL A 50 -19.27 -7.07 -8.25
N PRO A 51 -18.90 -5.80 -8.51
CA PRO A 51 -17.52 -5.38 -8.36
C PRO A 51 -17.06 -5.44 -6.89
N LEU A 52 -17.94 -5.19 -5.92
CA LEU A 52 -17.59 -5.35 -4.51
C LEU A 52 -17.35 -6.82 -4.14
N PHE A 53 -18.18 -7.73 -4.65
CA PHE A 53 -17.97 -9.17 -4.48
C PHE A 53 -16.64 -9.63 -5.07
N LEU A 54 -16.31 -9.21 -6.30
CA LEU A 54 -15.01 -9.50 -6.91
C LEU A 54 -13.85 -8.92 -6.08
N ALA A 55 -14.01 -7.70 -5.57
CA ALA A 55 -13.00 -7.09 -4.70
C ALA A 55 -12.74 -7.94 -3.44
N VAL A 56 -13.80 -8.49 -2.85
CA VAL A 56 -13.73 -9.39 -1.68
C VAL A 56 -13.09 -10.72 -2.04
N VAL A 57 -13.42 -11.31 -3.19
CA VAL A 57 -12.79 -12.57 -3.66
C VAL A 57 -11.29 -12.39 -3.83
N PHE A 58 -10.85 -11.32 -4.50
CA PHE A 58 -9.42 -11.06 -4.66
C PHE A 58 -8.74 -10.69 -3.34
N PHE A 59 -9.41 -9.96 -2.45
CA PHE A 59 -8.90 -9.75 -1.09
C PHE A 59 -8.70 -11.08 -0.36
N ALA A 60 -9.66 -12.00 -0.43
CA ALA A 60 -9.58 -13.30 0.21
C ALA A 60 -8.41 -14.12 -0.31
N LEU A 61 -8.20 -14.17 -1.64
CA LEU A 61 -7.05 -14.85 -2.25
C LEU A 61 -5.71 -14.25 -1.79
N GLY A 62 -5.62 -12.92 -1.72
CA GLY A 62 -4.45 -12.25 -1.16
C GLY A 62 -4.26 -12.53 0.34
N PHE A 63 -5.35 -12.59 1.11
CA PHE A 63 -5.33 -12.87 2.54
C PHE A 63 -4.88 -14.31 2.83
N SER A 64 -5.33 -15.28 2.03
CA SER A 64 -4.84 -16.66 2.05
C SER A 64 -3.35 -16.79 1.75
N THR A 65 -2.80 -15.85 0.97
CA THR A 65 -1.35 -15.82 0.70
C THR A 65 -0.57 -15.22 1.87
N LYS A 66 -1.02 -14.06 2.39
CA LYS A 66 -0.37 -13.37 3.53
C LYS A 66 -1.31 -12.35 4.17
N TRP A 67 -1.44 -12.38 5.48
CA TRP A 67 -2.46 -11.60 6.21
C TRP A 67 -2.29 -10.08 6.14
N PHE A 68 -1.10 -9.56 5.84
CA PHE A 68 -0.84 -8.11 5.89
C PHE A 68 -1.63 -7.29 4.84
N ILE A 69 -2.21 -7.93 3.82
CA ILE A 69 -3.16 -7.30 2.90
C ILE A 69 -4.38 -6.70 3.64
N LEU A 70 -4.70 -7.21 4.85
CA LEU A 70 -5.75 -6.69 5.72
C LEU A 70 -5.66 -5.18 5.91
N TYR A 71 -4.45 -4.64 6.01
CA TYR A 71 -4.21 -3.21 6.16
C TYR A 71 -4.80 -2.40 4.99
N SER A 72 -4.54 -2.82 3.75
CA SER A 72 -5.14 -2.16 2.58
C SER A 72 -6.68 -2.28 2.55
N ALA A 73 -7.23 -3.43 2.95
CA ALA A 73 -8.67 -3.65 2.99
C ALA A 73 -9.39 -2.79 4.04
N LEU A 74 -8.74 -2.53 5.18
CA LEU A 74 -9.24 -1.59 6.19
C LEU A 74 -9.34 -0.16 5.61
N GLY A 75 -8.42 0.24 4.74
CA GLY A 75 -8.51 1.52 4.02
C GLY A 75 -9.71 1.57 3.07
N LEU A 76 -9.97 0.50 2.33
CA LEU A 76 -11.16 0.38 1.47
C LEU A 76 -12.46 0.44 2.30
N LEU A 77 -12.51 -0.28 3.42
CA LEU A 77 -13.65 -0.23 4.34
C LEU A 77 -13.86 1.17 4.91
N ALA A 78 -12.79 1.86 5.33
CA ALA A 78 -12.86 3.23 5.83
C ALA A 78 -13.48 4.19 4.80
N LEU A 79 -13.18 4.03 3.51
CA LEU A 79 -13.80 4.83 2.44
C LEU A 79 -15.32 4.58 2.32
N LEU A 80 -15.77 3.32 2.37
CA LEU A 80 -17.21 3.01 2.35
C LEU A 80 -17.92 3.58 3.57
N VAL A 81 -17.32 3.41 4.76
CA VAL A 81 -17.85 3.93 6.02
C VAL A 81 -17.93 5.46 5.98
N ALA A 82 -16.92 6.15 5.44
CA ALA A 82 -16.94 7.60 5.30
C ALA A 82 -18.07 8.09 4.38
N VAL A 83 -18.29 7.42 3.24
CA VAL A 83 -19.42 7.73 2.36
C VAL A 83 -20.75 7.44 3.05
N ARG A 84 -20.84 6.34 3.82
CA ARG A 84 -22.05 6.01 4.58
C ARG A 84 -22.39 7.07 5.61
N PHE A 85 -21.41 7.50 6.42
CA PHE A 85 -21.60 8.57 7.39
C PHE A 85 -22.06 9.87 6.71
N LYS A 86 -21.45 10.23 5.58
CA LYS A 86 -21.85 11.41 4.80
C LYS A 86 -23.32 11.35 4.38
N ASP A 87 -23.82 10.19 3.92
CA ASP A 87 -25.23 10.03 3.58
C ASP A 87 -26.14 10.16 4.80
N LEU A 88 -25.75 9.59 5.95
CA LEU A 88 -26.52 9.66 7.20
C LEU A 88 -26.62 11.08 7.76
N THR A 89 -25.58 11.91 7.61
CA THR A 89 -25.64 13.31 8.05
C THR A 89 -26.68 14.14 7.30
N LYS A 90 -27.07 13.72 6.09
CA LYS A 90 -28.11 14.37 5.29
C LYS A 90 -29.53 13.93 5.66
N LEU A 91 -29.67 12.79 6.34
CA LEU A 91 -30.97 12.29 6.78
C LEU A 91 -31.49 13.12 7.96
N LYS A 92 -32.65 13.75 7.78
CA LYS A 92 -33.44 14.34 8.85
C LYS A 92 -34.33 13.26 9.48
N ALA A 93 -33.72 12.43 10.32
CA ALA A 93 -34.39 11.30 10.98
C ALA A 93 -33.86 11.14 12.42
N SER A 94 -34.53 10.31 13.21
CA SER A 94 -34.14 10.01 14.58
C SER A 94 -32.79 9.27 14.65
N LEU A 95 -32.18 9.16 15.84
CA LEU A 95 -30.94 8.41 16.03
C LEU A 95 -31.11 6.92 15.71
N SER A 96 -32.25 6.32 16.07
CA SER A 96 -32.57 4.93 15.74
C SER A 96 -32.67 4.70 14.24
N ASP A 97 -33.30 5.61 13.51
CA ASP A 97 -33.41 5.50 12.05
C ASP A 97 -32.05 5.61 11.36
N LYS A 98 -31.16 6.49 11.88
CA LYS A 98 -29.79 6.61 11.39
C LYS A 98 -28.96 5.36 11.68
N TYR A 99 -29.15 4.75 12.84
CA TYR A 99 -28.51 3.47 13.19
C TYR A 99 -28.94 2.36 12.24
N VAL A 100 -30.25 2.17 12.06
CA VAL A 100 -30.79 1.17 11.12
C VAL A 100 -30.32 1.46 9.70
N ALA A 101 -30.36 2.73 9.28
CA ALA A 101 -29.86 3.14 7.98
C ALA A 101 -28.37 2.81 7.83
N PHE A 102 -27.50 3.07 8.82
CA PHE A 102 -26.07 2.75 8.70
C PHE A 102 -25.82 1.31 8.25
N PHE A 103 -26.52 0.36 8.89
CA PHE A 103 -26.37 -1.08 8.61
C PHE A 103 -27.19 -1.57 7.40
N ASN A 104 -28.18 -0.79 6.97
CA ASN A 104 -28.90 -1.08 5.74
C ASN A 104 -27.96 -0.89 4.53
N TYR A 105 -27.98 -1.81 3.56
CA TYR A 105 -27.17 -1.86 2.32
C TYR A 105 -25.91 -0.95 2.23
N PRO A 106 -24.67 -1.49 2.17
CA PRO A 106 -24.28 -2.88 1.95
C PRO A 106 -23.82 -3.58 3.24
N ALA A 107 -23.98 -3.01 4.44
CA ALA A 107 -23.31 -3.56 5.63
C ALA A 107 -23.75 -4.99 5.97
N LEU A 108 -25.03 -5.33 5.80
CA LEU A 108 -25.52 -6.72 5.89
C LEU A 108 -24.86 -7.65 4.85
N LEU A 109 -24.58 -7.15 3.64
CA LEU A 109 -23.85 -7.90 2.61
C LEU A 109 -22.36 -8.07 2.96
N LEU A 110 -21.76 -7.10 3.68
CA LEU A 110 -20.39 -7.22 4.17
C LEU A 110 -20.24 -8.40 5.14
N VAL A 111 -21.28 -8.75 5.92
CA VAL A 111 -21.28 -9.97 6.76
C VAL A 111 -21.19 -11.23 5.89
N GLY A 112 -21.96 -11.30 4.81
CA GLY A 112 -21.86 -12.40 3.84
C GLY A 112 -20.47 -12.49 3.20
N PHE A 113 -19.84 -11.34 2.93
CA PHE A 113 -18.48 -11.28 2.42
C PHE A 113 -17.42 -11.77 3.40
N ILE A 114 -17.61 -11.58 4.72
CA ILE A 114 -16.75 -12.24 5.71
C ILE A 114 -16.82 -13.76 5.56
N GLY A 115 -18.02 -14.30 5.35
CA GLY A 115 -18.20 -15.73 5.05
C GLY A 115 -17.44 -16.18 3.80
N VAL A 116 -17.44 -15.38 2.72
CA VAL A 116 -16.67 -15.65 1.50
C VAL A 116 -15.15 -15.65 1.77
N VAL A 117 -14.65 -14.69 2.55
CA VAL A 117 -13.23 -14.62 2.93
C VAL A 117 -12.83 -15.85 3.73
N VAL A 118 -13.61 -16.21 4.75
CA VAL A 118 -13.38 -17.40 5.59
C VAL A 118 -13.40 -18.67 4.74
N LEU A 119 -14.38 -18.80 3.85
CA LEU A 119 -14.49 -19.95 2.95
C LEU A 119 -13.24 -20.07 2.06
N ILE A 120 -12.88 -19.03 1.31
CA ILE A 120 -11.71 -19.06 0.42
C ILE A 120 -10.42 -19.31 1.21
N TYR A 121 -10.31 -18.75 2.43
CA TYR A 121 -9.17 -18.97 3.31
C TYR A 121 -9.01 -20.44 3.70
N PHE A 122 -10.08 -21.10 4.16
CA PHE A 122 -9.98 -22.52 4.53
C PHE A 122 -9.94 -23.46 3.33
N LEU A 123 -10.48 -23.07 2.17
CA LEU A 123 -10.33 -23.82 0.92
C LEU A 123 -8.87 -23.92 0.46
N SER A 124 -8.01 -22.93 0.78
CA SER A 124 -6.59 -23.02 0.42
C SER A 124 -5.81 -24.09 1.18
N TYR A 125 -6.37 -24.64 2.27
CA TYR A 125 -5.79 -25.73 3.06
C TYR A 125 -6.31 -27.12 2.65
N ILE A 126 -7.07 -27.23 1.56
CA ILE A 126 -7.48 -28.54 1.01
C ILE A 126 -6.27 -29.46 0.77
N PRO A 127 -5.14 -29.00 0.19
CA PRO A 127 -3.97 -29.85 0.00
C PRO A 127 -3.42 -30.44 1.32
N ASP A 128 -3.35 -29.64 2.39
CA ASP A 128 -2.91 -30.12 3.72
C ASP A 128 -3.89 -31.16 4.28
N MET A 129 -5.20 -30.93 4.12
CA MET A 129 -6.21 -31.89 4.56
C MET A 129 -6.17 -33.20 3.77
N LEU A 130 -5.88 -33.13 2.47
CA LEU A 130 -5.66 -34.31 1.62
C LEU A 130 -4.36 -35.04 1.99
N ALA A 131 -3.37 -34.34 2.54
CA ALA A 131 -2.12 -34.93 3.04
C ALA A 131 -2.27 -35.60 4.43
N GLY A 132 -3.44 -35.49 5.06
CA GLY A 132 -3.77 -36.18 6.32
C GLY A 132 -4.12 -35.27 7.49
N ASP A 133 -4.03 -33.94 7.34
CA ASP A 133 -4.40 -33.02 8.40
C ASP A 133 -5.93 -32.93 8.59
N SER A 134 -6.37 -32.90 9.84
CA SER A 134 -7.78 -32.68 10.17
C SER A 134 -8.14 -31.20 10.20
N PHE A 135 -9.39 -30.84 9.87
CA PHE A 135 -9.85 -29.45 9.95
C PHE A 135 -9.58 -28.76 11.31
N PRO A 136 -9.76 -29.41 12.48
CA PRO A 136 -9.37 -28.82 13.77
C PRO A 136 -7.86 -28.54 13.89
N THR A 137 -7.01 -29.28 13.19
CA THR A 137 -5.56 -29.05 13.14
C THR A 137 -5.27 -27.79 12.32
N ILE A 138 -5.92 -27.61 11.18
CA ILE A 138 -5.83 -26.37 10.39
C ILE A 138 -6.32 -25.16 11.18
N VAL A 139 -7.40 -25.27 11.97
CA VAL A 139 -7.86 -24.19 12.85
C VAL A 139 -6.80 -23.87 13.91
N ARG A 140 -6.21 -24.89 14.56
CA ARG A 140 -5.12 -24.71 15.53
C ARG A 140 -3.88 -24.05 14.92
N LEU A 141 -3.56 -24.38 13.66
CA LEU A 141 -2.45 -23.75 12.93
C LEU A 141 -2.59 -22.22 12.85
N GLN A 142 -3.81 -21.69 12.75
CA GLN A 142 -4.02 -20.24 12.68
C GLN A 142 -3.63 -19.54 13.98
N PHE A 143 -3.94 -20.17 15.12
CA PHE A 143 -3.49 -19.69 16.43
C PHE A 143 -1.97 -19.82 16.58
N SER A 144 -1.37 -20.88 16.06
CA SER A 144 0.09 -21.05 16.05
C SER A 144 0.80 -19.96 15.23
N ILE A 145 0.28 -19.62 14.03
CA ILE A 145 0.81 -18.54 13.18
C ILE A 145 0.73 -17.20 13.92
N TYR A 146 -0.42 -16.90 14.54
CA TYR A 146 -0.59 -15.68 15.31
C TYR A 146 0.34 -15.63 16.53
N SER A 147 0.42 -16.71 17.30
CA SER A 147 1.28 -16.82 18.49
C SER A 147 2.76 -16.60 18.13
N PHE A 148 3.23 -17.27 17.07
CA PHE A 148 4.59 -17.08 16.56
C PHE A 148 4.86 -15.61 16.20
N HIS A 149 3.99 -14.96 15.43
CA HIS A 149 4.22 -13.58 14.98
C HIS A 149 4.04 -12.51 16.06
N SER A 150 3.21 -12.77 17.06
CA SER A 150 2.97 -11.84 18.18
C SER A 150 4.05 -11.92 19.27
N SER A 151 4.74 -13.05 19.38
CA SER A 151 5.83 -13.27 20.34
C SER A 151 7.24 -13.15 19.74
N LEU A 152 7.36 -13.04 18.41
CA LEU A 152 8.66 -12.97 17.73
C LEU A 152 9.49 -11.77 18.19
N THR A 153 10.55 -12.06 18.92
CA THR A 153 11.59 -11.12 19.32
C THR A 153 12.90 -11.58 18.70
N ALA A 154 13.42 -10.79 17.76
CA ALA A 154 14.66 -11.08 17.05
C ALA A 154 15.38 -9.77 16.73
N THR A 155 16.71 -9.83 16.67
CA THR A 155 17.55 -8.74 16.20
C THR A 155 18.17 -9.14 14.86
N ASP A 156 18.13 -8.23 13.88
CA ASP A 156 18.76 -8.41 12.57
C ASP A 156 19.33 -7.06 12.12
N SER A 157 20.61 -7.05 11.73
CA SER A 157 21.31 -5.86 11.22
C SER A 157 20.66 -5.24 9.97
N PHE A 158 19.88 -6.02 9.20
CA PHE A 158 19.14 -5.55 8.02
C PHE A 158 17.67 -5.20 8.32
N SER A 159 17.24 -5.36 9.58
CA SER A 159 15.94 -4.86 10.00
C SER A 159 15.88 -3.33 9.86
N SER A 160 14.72 -2.81 9.52
CA SER A 160 14.52 -1.38 9.26
C SER A 160 13.16 -0.93 9.75
N ALA A 161 13.14 0.21 10.44
CA ALA A 161 11.91 0.79 10.96
C ALA A 161 10.99 1.27 9.84
N TRP A 162 9.68 1.13 10.05
CA TRP A 162 8.64 1.44 9.06
C TRP A 162 8.74 2.83 8.41
N TRP A 163 9.21 3.82 9.17
CA TRP A 163 9.30 5.20 8.71
C TRP A 163 10.49 5.45 7.77
N THR A 164 11.51 4.58 7.77
CA THR A 164 12.70 4.74 6.94
C THR A 164 12.48 4.23 5.51
N TRP A 165 11.48 3.37 5.30
CA TRP A 165 11.29 2.67 4.03
C TRP A 165 11.15 3.58 2.81
N PRO A 166 10.31 4.65 2.82
CA PRO A 166 10.17 5.52 1.65
C PRO A 166 11.48 6.22 1.25
N PHE A 167 12.38 6.42 2.21
CA PHE A 167 13.69 7.08 2.02
C PHE A 167 14.79 6.08 1.69
N MET A 168 14.58 4.80 1.97
CA MET A 168 15.53 3.70 1.77
C MET A 168 16.82 3.85 2.58
N VAL A 169 16.75 4.44 3.77
CA VAL A 169 17.90 4.59 4.68
C VAL A 169 17.77 3.69 5.90
N ASN A 170 18.90 3.36 6.54
CA ASN A 170 18.90 2.67 7.83
C ASN A 170 19.88 3.35 8.80
N PRO A 171 19.41 4.15 9.77
CA PRO A 171 20.30 4.88 10.68
C PRO A 171 21.07 4.00 11.68
N VAL A 172 20.56 2.80 11.98
CA VAL A 172 21.05 1.95 13.08
C VAL A 172 21.58 0.60 12.61
N GLY A 173 21.62 0.36 11.29
CA GLY A 173 22.01 -0.92 10.72
C GLY A 173 22.32 -0.83 9.24
N ASN A 174 22.46 -2.00 8.63
CA ASN A 174 22.69 -2.13 7.20
C ASN A 174 21.36 -2.11 6.46
N GLY A 175 21.38 -1.65 5.22
CA GLY A 175 20.27 -1.78 4.29
C GLY A 175 20.79 -1.62 2.88
N PRO A 176 19.99 -1.85 1.85
CA PRO A 176 18.83 -2.72 1.87
C PRO A 176 19.16 -4.18 2.16
N ARG A 177 18.15 -4.98 2.50
CA ARG A 177 18.34 -6.40 2.85
C ARG A 177 18.86 -7.22 1.67
N TRP A 178 19.79 -8.13 1.94
CA TRP A 178 20.22 -9.16 1.00
C TRP A 178 19.28 -10.35 1.03
N PHE A 179 18.92 -10.83 -0.16
CA PHE A 179 18.31 -12.14 -0.34
C PHE A 179 19.34 -13.20 -0.70
N ASP A 180 20.39 -12.81 -1.42
CA ASP A 180 21.51 -13.70 -1.76
C ASP A 180 22.79 -12.92 -2.03
N ILE A 181 23.93 -13.54 -1.76
CA ILE A 181 25.26 -13.01 -2.10
C ILE A 181 26.23 -14.16 -2.39
N SER A 182 26.95 -14.06 -3.50
CA SER A 182 27.99 -15.00 -3.92
C SER A 182 29.27 -14.24 -4.26
N TYR A 183 30.39 -14.75 -3.74
CA TYR A 183 31.73 -14.22 -3.99
C TYR A 183 32.41 -15.04 -5.07
N LEU A 184 32.80 -14.38 -6.16
CA LEU A 184 33.44 -15.00 -7.31
C LEU A 184 34.91 -14.58 -7.40
N PRO A 185 35.76 -15.34 -8.13
CA PRO A 185 37.15 -14.95 -8.37
C PRO A 185 37.29 -13.55 -8.98
N ASN A 186 38.49 -12.96 -8.86
CA ASN A 186 38.85 -11.69 -9.49
C ASN A 186 38.04 -10.46 -9.02
N ASN A 187 37.71 -10.39 -7.72
CA ASN A 187 36.95 -9.28 -7.11
C ASN A 187 35.59 -9.07 -7.79
N VAL A 188 34.92 -10.17 -8.12
CA VAL A 188 33.56 -10.18 -8.68
C VAL A 188 32.60 -10.67 -7.61
N VAL A 189 31.44 -10.03 -7.54
CA VAL A 189 30.36 -10.35 -6.61
C VAL A 189 29.04 -10.45 -7.38
N SER A 190 28.19 -11.37 -6.95
CA SER A 190 26.80 -11.48 -7.37
C SER A 190 25.94 -11.25 -6.13
N THR A 191 25.06 -10.25 -6.15
CA THR A 191 24.23 -9.89 -5.00
C THR A 191 22.79 -9.64 -5.45
N ILE A 192 21.85 -10.04 -4.61
CA ILE A 192 20.42 -9.77 -4.78
C ILE A 192 19.96 -8.97 -3.55
N SER A 193 19.83 -7.65 -3.73
CA SER A 193 19.37 -6.73 -2.68
C SER A 193 17.98 -6.18 -3.00
N VAL A 194 17.15 -6.00 -1.95
CA VAL A 194 15.75 -5.57 -2.11
C VAL A 194 15.51 -4.15 -1.60
N PHE A 195 15.18 -3.23 -2.49
CA PHE A 195 14.84 -1.82 -2.20
C PHE A 195 14.09 -1.20 -3.36
N GLY A 196 13.73 0.08 -3.24
CA GLY A 196 13.04 0.82 -4.27
C GLY A 196 13.93 1.43 -5.34
N ASN A 197 13.34 1.71 -6.49
CA ASN A 197 13.97 2.62 -7.46
C ASN A 197 13.89 4.07 -6.94
N PRO A 198 15.01 4.78 -6.70
CA PRO A 198 14.98 6.15 -6.15
C PRO A 198 14.10 7.12 -6.96
N ALA A 199 14.11 7.00 -8.29
CA ALA A 199 13.29 7.84 -9.16
C ALA A 199 11.79 7.55 -9.05
N VAL A 200 11.41 6.33 -8.64
CA VAL A 200 10.01 5.94 -8.41
C VAL A 200 9.61 6.26 -6.97
N TRP A 201 10.42 5.87 -5.99
CA TRP A 201 10.06 5.94 -4.58
C TRP A 201 10.11 7.35 -4.04
N TRP A 202 11.19 8.10 -4.28
CA TRP A 202 11.31 9.45 -3.72
C TRP A 202 10.34 10.42 -4.39
N VAL A 203 10.25 10.38 -5.72
CA VAL A 203 9.28 11.19 -6.46
C VAL A 203 7.85 10.79 -6.10
N GLY A 204 7.56 9.48 -6.07
CA GLY A 204 6.23 8.99 -5.74
C GLY A 204 5.81 9.32 -4.32
N PHE A 205 6.72 9.21 -3.35
CA PHE A 205 6.44 9.56 -1.96
C PHE A 205 6.26 11.07 -1.79
N ALA A 206 7.11 11.89 -2.40
CA ALA A 206 6.95 13.36 -2.38
C ALA A 206 5.58 13.77 -2.97
N LEU A 207 5.19 13.18 -4.10
CA LEU A 207 3.87 13.44 -4.70
C LEU A 207 2.73 12.86 -3.86
N MET A 208 2.92 11.74 -3.17
CA MET A 208 1.96 11.18 -2.23
C MET A 208 1.68 12.14 -1.06
N LEU A 209 2.71 12.81 -0.53
CA LEU A 209 2.52 13.85 0.50
C LEU A 209 1.70 15.03 -0.02
N VAL A 210 1.95 15.48 -1.26
CA VAL A 210 1.15 16.52 -1.92
C VAL A 210 -0.30 16.06 -2.12
N LEU A 211 -0.51 14.80 -2.51
CA LEU A 211 -1.84 14.21 -2.65
C LEU A 211 -2.56 14.14 -1.32
N THR A 212 -1.86 13.79 -0.25
CA THR A 212 -2.41 13.70 1.11
C THR A 212 -2.90 15.07 1.59
N GLU A 213 -2.12 16.12 1.39
CA GLU A 213 -2.53 17.49 1.74
C GLU A 213 -3.80 17.92 0.99
N ARG A 214 -3.86 17.59 -0.31
CA ARG A 214 -5.03 17.87 -1.17
C ARG A 214 -6.25 17.04 -0.82
N ALA A 215 -6.08 15.77 -0.48
CA ALA A 215 -7.16 14.86 -0.13
C ALA A 215 -7.80 15.23 1.21
N LEU A 216 -6.99 15.64 2.19
CA LEU A 216 -7.45 15.98 3.54
C LEU A 216 -7.85 17.44 3.71
N HIS A 217 -7.62 18.30 2.70
CA HIS A 217 -7.73 19.75 2.85
C HIS A 217 -7.01 20.24 4.11
N GLY A 218 -5.82 19.69 4.41
CA GLY A 218 -5.21 19.78 5.74
C GLY A 218 -5.06 21.23 6.24
N LYS A 219 -4.75 22.17 5.35
CA LYS A 219 -4.68 23.60 5.65
C LYS A 219 -6.02 24.21 6.05
N GLU A 220 -7.11 23.78 5.44
CA GLU A 220 -8.46 24.25 5.74
C GLU A 220 -8.95 23.64 7.07
N LEU A 221 -8.63 22.37 7.31
CA LEU A 221 -8.98 21.65 8.54
C LEU A 221 -8.27 22.24 9.76
N VAL A 222 -6.97 22.53 9.64
CA VAL A 222 -6.18 23.22 10.67
C VAL A 222 -6.68 24.66 10.89
N LYS A 223 -6.97 25.41 9.82
CA LYS A 223 -7.57 26.75 9.94
C LYS A 223 -8.93 26.73 10.66
N ASN A 224 -9.77 25.75 10.35
CA ASN A 224 -11.08 25.56 10.99
C ASN A 224 -10.96 25.09 12.45
N LEU A 225 -9.95 24.30 12.80
CA LEU A 225 -9.68 23.90 14.17
C LEU A 225 -9.16 25.10 14.99
N LEU A 226 -8.18 25.83 14.45
CA LEU A 226 -7.60 27.02 15.08
C LEU A 226 -8.64 28.13 15.25
N SER A 227 -9.56 28.32 14.29
CA SER A 227 -10.65 29.29 14.41
C SER A 227 -11.74 28.88 15.40
N ARG A 228 -11.86 27.59 15.74
CA ARG A 228 -12.74 27.10 16.81
C ARG A 228 -12.10 27.18 18.20
N LEU A 229 -10.78 27.03 18.28
CA LEU A 229 -10.00 27.15 19.51
C LEU A 229 -9.75 28.62 19.88
N SER A 230 -9.53 29.47 18.89
CA SER A 230 -9.53 30.91 19.07
C SER A 230 -10.98 31.37 19.23
N LYS A 231 -11.41 31.70 20.46
CA LYS A 231 -12.70 32.36 20.76
C LYS A 231 -12.73 33.80 20.21
N SER A 232 -12.48 33.97 18.92
CA SER A 232 -12.50 35.24 18.22
C SER A 232 -13.47 35.12 17.05
N SER A 233 -14.69 35.59 17.29
CA SER A 233 -15.65 35.94 16.26
C SER A 233 -15.05 37.02 15.35
N VAL A 234 -14.37 36.62 14.28
CA VAL A 234 -14.19 37.50 13.14
C VAL A 234 -14.72 36.77 11.92
N GLY A 235 -15.89 37.25 11.50
CA GLY A 235 -16.60 36.81 10.32
C GLY A 235 -15.75 37.03 9.09
N ASN A 236 -15.22 35.93 8.55
CA ASN A 236 -14.98 35.83 7.13
C ASN A 236 -15.51 34.48 6.67
N ARG A 237 -16.80 34.46 6.34
CA ARG A 237 -17.36 33.42 5.46
C ARG A 237 -16.78 33.64 4.07
N MET A 238 -15.53 33.27 3.88
CA MET A 238 -15.01 33.07 2.52
C MET A 238 -15.63 31.78 1.99
N SER A 239 -16.66 31.94 1.18
CA SER A 239 -17.14 30.87 0.32
C SER A 239 -16.11 30.63 -0.78
N ILE A 240 -15.18 29.70 -0.56
CA ILE A 240 -14.42 29.12 -1.66
C ILE A 240 -15.23 27.93 -2.17
N ARG A 241 -16.26 28.21 -2.98
CA ARG A 241 -16.77 27.21 -3.92
C ARG A 241 -15.79 27.19 -5.10
N ALA A 242 -14.94 26.16 -5.17
CA ALA A 242 -14.39 25.66 -6.44
C ALA A 242 -13.69 24.31 -6.23
N GLY A 243 -14.45 23.22 -6.35
CA GLY A 243 -13.93 21.84 -6.41
C GLY A 243 -14.61 20.94 -5.41
N GLY A 244 -15.41 19.97 -5.88
CA GLY A 244 -15.83 18.86 -5.03
C GLY A 244 -14.62 18.08 -4.50
N TRP A 245 -14.86 17.18 -3.55
CA TRP A 245 -13.85 16.25 -3.03
C TRP A 245 -13.15 15.52 -4.19
N ASP A 246 -11.82 15.52 -4.22
CA ASP A 246 -11.02 14.81 -5.23
C ASP A 246 -10.98 13.32 -4.90
N ILE A 247 -12.01 12.60 -5.34
CA ILE A 247 -12.24 11.20 -4.98
C ILE A 247 -11.03 10.31 -5.34
N PRO A 248 -10.41 10.42 -6.54
CA PRO A 248 -9.22 9.63 -6.85
C PRO A 248 -8.05 9.91 -5.89
N ALA A 249 -7.78 11.19 -5.56
CA ALA A 249 -6.71 11.53 -4.62
C ALA A 249 -6.98 10.98 -3.20
N ILE A 250 -8.23 11.06 -2.75
CA ILE A 250 -8.66 10.49 -1.46
C ILE A 250 -8.50 8.98 -1.45
N PHE A 251 -8.92 8.30 -2.52
CA PHE A 251 -8.77 6.86 -2.65
C PHE A 251 -7.30 6.44 -2.54
N ILE A 252 -6.43 7.02 -3.38
CA ILE A 252 -5.00 6.70 -3.39
C ILE A 252 -4.36 6.96 -2.02
N THR A 253 -4.67 8.11 -1.42
CA THR A 253 -4.13 8.52 -0.12
C THR A 253 -4.57 7.57 1.00
N VAL A 254 -5.87 7.30 1.12
CA VAL A 254 -6.40 6.47 2.22
C VAL A 254 -5.84 5.06 2.12
N VAL A 255 -5.84 4.46 0.93
CA VAL A 255 -5.27 3.12 0.75
C VAL A 255 -3.77 3.12 1.08
N PHE A 256 -3.01 4.14 0.67
CA PHE A 256 -1.58 4.25 0.99
C PHE A 256 -1.31 4.35 2.48
N LEU A 257 -2.01 5.25 3.17
CA LEU A 257 -1.85 5.45 4.61
C LEU A 257 -2.22 4.18 5.38
N PHE A 258 -3.31 3.51 4.99
CA PHE A 258 -3.70 2.26 5.62
C PHE A 258 -2.75 1.11 5.29
N SER A 259 -2.13 1.06 4.11
CA SER A 259 -1.11 0.05 3.79
C SER A 259 0.22 0.24 4.53
N TRP A 260 0.54 1.45 4.97
CA TRP A 260 1.84 1.79 5.56
C TRP A 260 1.81 2.10 7.06
N LEU A 261 0.88 2.94 7.53
CA LEU A 261 0.89 3.41 8.91
C LEU A 261 0.61 2.35 9.98
N PRO A 262 -0.14 1.25 9.74
CA PRO A 262 -0.31 0.21 10.75
C PRO A 262 1.01 -0.40 11.25
N TYR A 263 2.09 -0.30 10.48
CA TYR A 263 3.42 -0.74 10.92
C TYR A 263 4.00 0.05 12.09
N VAL A 264 3.43 1.22 12.44
CA VAL A 264 3.70 1.92 13.71
C VAL A 264 3.45 1.01 14.92
N PHE A 265 2.44 0.15 14.84
CA PHE A 265 2.03 -0.71 15.95
C PHE A 265 2.72 -2.08 15.94
N ILE A 266 3.62 -2.32 14.99
CA ILE A 266 4.31 -3.60 14.84
C ILE A 266 5.67 -3.51 15.53
N SER A 267 5.79 -4.17 16.69
CA SER A 267 6.98 -4.17 17.54
C SER A 267 8.04 -5.21 17.17
N ARG A 268 7.66 -6.27 16.44
CA ARG A 268 8.59 -7.30 15.97
C ARG A 268 9.55 -6.75 14.91
N VAL A 269 10.58 -7.53 14.59
CA VAL A 269 11.49 -7.23 13.48
C VAL A 269 10.73 -7.02 12.16
N THR A 270 11.01 -5.92 11.48
CA THR A 270 10.43 -5.57 10.17
C THR A 270 11.50 -5.14 9.19
N TYR A 271 11.15 -5.12 7.92
CA TYR A 271 12.08 -4.94 6.81
C TYR A 271 11.42 -4.15 5.69
N ILE A 272 12.24 -3.48 4.87
CA ILE A 272 11.79 -2.61 3.78
C ILE A 272 10.82 -3.26 2.79
N TYR A 273 10.92 -4.57 2.54
CA TYR A 273 10.01 -5.28 1.62
C TYR A 273 8.55 -5.31 2.08
N HIS A 274 8.26 -5.01 3.35
CA HIS A 274 6.88 -4.80 3.81
C HIS A 274 6.22 -3.57 3.16
N PHE A 275 7.02 -2.63 2.67
CA PHE A 275 6.53 -1.47 1.93
C PHE A 275 6.07 -1.80 0.51
N TYR A 276 6.28 -3.03 0.02
CA TYR A 276 5.98 -3.44 -1.36
C TYR A 276 4.51 -3.19 -1.74
N LEU A 277 3.57 -3.40 -0.82
CA LEU A 277 2.14 -3.14 -1.04
C LEU A 277 1.82 -1.66 -1.31
N SER A 278 2.71 -0.75 -0.86
CA SER A 278 2.58 0.69 -1.07
C SER A 278 3.21 1.16 -2.40
N VAL A 279 4.08 0.36 -3.02
CA VAL A 279 4.81 0.75 -4.25
C VAL A 279 3.88 1.04 -5.43
N PRO A 280 2.83 0.24 -5.71
CA PRO A 280 1.87 0.59 -6.76
C PRO A 280 1.14 1.91 -6.48
N LEU A 281 0.88 2.23 -5.22
CA LEU A 281 0.21 3.47 -4.82
C LEU A 281 1.12 4.69 -5.02
N LEU A 282 2.43 4.53 -4.83
CA LEU A 282 3.41 5.55 -5.25
C LEU A 282 3.38 5.77 -6.76
N CYS A 283 3.32 4.70 -7.55
CA CYS A 283 3.18 4.80 -9.00
C CYS A 283 1.86 5.51 -9.41
N LEU A 284 0.76 5.22 -8.70
CA LEU A 284 -0.52 5.89 -8.92
C LEU A 284 -0.48 7.37 -8.54
N ALA A 285 0.22 7.76 -7.46
CA ALA A 285 0.40 9.16 -7.11
C ALA A 285 1.14 9.94 -8.21
N ILE A 286 2.23 9.37 -8.73
CA ILE A 286 2.96 9.96 -9.87
C ILE A 286 2.04 10.10 -11.09
N THR A 287 1.37 9.01 -11.45
CA THR A 287 0.48 8.96 -12.62
C THR A 287 -0.66 9.96 -12.50
N TYR A 288 -1.28 10.06 -11.32
CA TYR A 288 -2.35 11.01 -11.05
C TYR A 288 -1.89 12.46 -11.27
N VAL A 289 -0.71 12.82 -10.77
CA VAL A 289 -0.16 14.18 -10.95
C VAL A 289 0.18 14.44 -12.41
N ILE A 290 0.87 13.52 -13.08
CA ILE A 290 1.17 13.62 -14.52
C ILE A 290 -0.10 13.83 -15.33
N ASN A 291 -1.13 13.00 -15.08
CA ASN A 291 -2.40 13.07 -15.79
C ASN A 291 -3.07 14.44 -15.62
N LYS A 292 -3.03 15.01 -14.40
CA LYS A 292 -3.58 16.35 -14.12
C LYS A 292 -2.91 17.47 -14.93
N TYR A 293 -1.63 17.31 -15.29
CA TYR A 293 -0.86 18.29 -16.05
C TYR A 293 -0.57 17.84 -17.49
N TRP A 294 -1.18 16.76 -17.97
CA TRP A 294 -0.87 16.13 -19.26
C TRP A 294 -1.03 17.07 -20.46
N ASN A 295 -2.05 17.93 -20.41
CA ASN A 295 -2.32 18.92 -21.47
C ASN A 295 -1.32 20.08 -21.49
N LYS A 296 -0.43 20.19 -20.49
CA LYS A 296 0.63 21.20 -20.41
C LYS A 296 1.97 20.58 -20.78
N ARG A 297 2.86 21.37 -21.41
CA ARG A 297 4.23 20.93 -21.74
C ARG A 297 4.97 20.38 -20.52
N ILE A 298 4.79 21.00 -19.36
CA ILE A 298 5.43 20.56 -18.10
C ILE A 298 5.01 19.14 -17.69
N GLY A 299 3.75 18.74 -17.88
CA GLY A 299 3.31 17.39 -17.54
C GLY A 299 3.91 16.32 -18.45
N LYS A 300 4.02 16.61 -19.76
CA LYS A 300 4.67 15.72 -20.73
C LYS A 300 6.17 15.58 -20.46
N VAL A 301 6.86 16.69 -20.20
CA VAL A 301 8.28 16.69 -19.84
C VAL A 301 8.50 15.90 -18.54
N ALA A 302 7.71 16.18 -17.49
CA ALA A 302 7.80 15.45 -16.24
C ALA A 302 7.59 13.94 -16.43
N ALA A 303 6.61 13.53 -17.25
CA ALA A 303 6.37 12.11 -17.54
C ALA A 303 7.59 11.44 -18.20
N ILE A 304 8.15 12.06 -19.23
CA ILE A 304 9.33 11.54 -19.94
C ILE A 304 10.53 11.51 -19.02
N SER A 305 10.80 12.60 -18.29
CA SER A 305 11.96 12.71 -17.39
C SER A 305 11.90 11.68 -16.26
N ILE A 306 10.74 11.53 -15.61
CA ILE A 306 10.55 10.54 -14.53
C ILE A 306 10.69 9.11 -15.07
N PHE A 307 10.11 8.83 -16.25
CA PHE A 307 10.24 7.51 -16.87
C PHE A 307 11.69 7.20 -17.26
N ALA A 308 12.37 8.13 -17.92
CA ALA A 308 13.78 7.99 -18.29
C ALA A 308 14.68 7.81 -17.07
N ALA A 309 14.44 8.56 -16.00
CA ALA A 309 15.16 8.40 -14.73
C ALA A 309 14.91 7.00 -14.13
N ALA A 310 13.66 6.52 -14.12
CA ALA A 310 13.35 5.17 -13.61
C ALA A 310 14.09 4.08 -14.41
N VAL A 311 14.10 4.17 -15.75
CA VAL A 311 14.84 3.23 -16.61
C VAL A 311 16.35 3.31 -16.38
N ALA A 312 16.91 4.52 -16.35
CA ALA A 312 18.34 4.73 -16.12
C ALA A 312 18.79 4.15 -14.76
N MET A 313 18.00 4.39 -13.71
CA MET A 313 18.23 3.81 -12.39
C MET A 313 18.14 2.28 -12.43
N PHE A 314 17.18 1.71 -13.16
CA PHE A 314 17.06 0.25 -13.30
C PHE A 314 18.28 -0.37 -13.96
N VAL A 315 18.79 0.23 -15.04
CA VAL A 315 20.00 -0.23 -15.72
C VAL A 315 21.23 -0.11 -14.80
N LEU A 316 21.37 1.03 -14.11
CA LEU A 316 22.49 1.30 -13.21
C LEU A 316 22.55 0.32 -12.03
N PHE A 317 21.41 0.02 -11.42
CA PHE A 317 21.35 -0.89 -10.27
C PHE A 317 21.08 -2.35 -10.66
N TYR A 318 21.01 -2.66 -11.96
CA TYR A 318 20.67 -4.00 -12.45
C TYR A 318 21.52 -5.10 -11.80
N PRO A 319 22.86 -4.99 -11.68
CA PRO A 319 23.67 -6.03 -11.03
C PRO A 319 23.27 -6.31 -9.58
N VAL A 320 22.90 -5.26 -8.84
CA VAL A 320 22.56 -5.34 -7.41
C VAL A 320 21.17 -5.94 -7.17
N ILE A 321 20.22 -5.72 -8.07
CA ILE A 321 18.82 -6.15 -7.91
C ILE A 321 18.53 -7.50 -8.60
N SER A 322 19.42 -7.95 -9.48
CA SER A 322 19.23 -9.14 -10.33
C SER A 322 20.12 -10.33 -9.99
N GLY A 323 21.22 -10.12 -9.25
CA GLY A 323 22.26 -11.13 -9.08
C GLY A 323 23.23 -11.24 -10.27
N ALA A 324 23.18 -10.33 -11.25
CA ALA A 324 24.17 -10.34 -12.32
C ALA A 324 25.57 -10.05 -11.75
N PRO A 325 26.59 -10.89 -12.04
CA PRO A 325 27.95 -10.68 -11.54
C PRO A 325 28.53 -9.34 -12.00
N THR A 326 29.18 -8.63 -11.09
CA THR A 326 29.91 -7.39 -11.41
C THR A 326 31.09 -7.21 -10.45
N SER A 327 31.98 -6.27 -10.76
CA SER A 327 33.12 -5.98 -9.89
C SER A 327 32.65 -5.42 -8.53
N THR A 328 33.35 -5.78 -7.46
CA THR A 328 33.13 -5.24 -6.12
C THR A 328 33.21 -3.71 -6.14
N SER A 329 34.18 -3.12 -6.85
CA SER A 329 34.31 -1.67 -7.00
C SER A 329 33.05 -1.01 -7.58
N TYR A 330 32.43 -1.61 -8.59
CA TYR A 330 31.18 -1.10 -9.16
C TYR A 330 30.07 -1.06 -8.11
N ILE A 331 29.91 -2.14 -7.34
CA ILE A 331 28.90 -2.22 -6.27
C ILE A 331 29.15 -1.17 -5.18
N HIS A 332 30.41 -0.95 -4.75
CA HIS A 332 30.72 0.09 -3.76
C HIS A 332 30.40 1.49 -4.26
N ASN A 333 30.60 1.78 -5.55
CA ASN A 333 30.27 3.08 -6.14
C ASN A 333 28.76 3.34 -6.22
N LEU A 334 27.92 2.30 -6.11
CA LEU A 334 26.46 2.42 -6.04
C LEU A 334 25.95 2.76 -4.62
N LYS A 335 26.81 2.75 -3.60
CA LYS A 335 26.44 3.07 -2.21
C LYS A 335 26.23 4.58 -2.04
N TRP A 336 25.03 5.07 -2.32
CA TRP A 336 24.70 6.49 -2.20
C TRP A 336 24.54 6.97 -0.75
N PHE A 337 24.18 6.06 0.15
CA PHE A 337 24.10 6.31 1.59
C PHE A 337 25.08 5.40 2.33
N PRO A 338 25.61 5.81 3.49
CA PRO A 338 26.46 4.95 4.31
C PRO A 338 25.78 3.64 4.70
N SER A 339 24.46 3.68 4.90
CA SER A 339 23.69 2.49 5.23
C SER A 339 23.51 1.55 4.04
N TRP A 340 23.72 1.99 2.79
CA TRP A 340 23.60 1.15 1.59
C TRP A 340 24.77 0.18 1.51
N PHE A 341 24.51 -1.07 1.85
CA PHE A 341 25.46 -2.14 1.95
C PHE A 341 24.99 -3.26 1.03
N PHE A 342 25.60 -3.37 -0.15
CA PHE A 342 25.25 -4.35 -1.20
C PHE A 342 26.24 -5.52 -1.30
N ALA A 343 27.46 -5.30 -0.81
CA ALA A 343 28.53 -6.28 -0.64
C ALA A 343 29.49 -5.76 0.47
N PRO A 344 30.19 -6.67 1.17
CA PRO A 344 31.25 -6.33 2.13
C PRO A 344 32.32 -5.43 1.55
#